data_AF-A0A2T5FZW0-F1
#
_entry.id   AF-A0A2T5FZW0-F1
#
_cell.length_a   1.000
_cell.length_b   1.000
_cell.length_c   1.000
_cell.angle_alpha   90.00
_cell.angle_beta   90.00
_cell.angle_gamma   90.00
#
_symmetry.space_group_name_H-M   'P 1'
#
loop_
_entity.id
_entity.type
_entity.pdbx_description
1 polymer ?
#
loop_
_entity_poly.entity_id
_entity_poly.type
_entity_poly.pdbx_seq_one_letter_code
_entity_poly.pdbx_strand_id
1 'polypeptide(L)'
;MAERISDGEAVVMEVLWAEAPLTAAEISERIDPARGWSDRTVKTMLSRLLGKGALTHEEDGRRYLYRPAVAREDYVGQESRRLVDRLFGGRAAPLVAQLAERGDLSDEDIAEIEALLKALKS
;
A
#
# COMPACT_ATOMS: atom_id res chain seq x y z
N MET A 1 10.44 16.39 1.25
CA MET A 1 9.72 15.30 1.96
C MET A 1 8.66 14.81 1.00
N ALA A 2 8.75 13.58 0.50
CA ALA A 2 7.67 13.01 -0.32
C ALA A 2 6.42 12.88 0.56
N GLU A 3 5.30 13.44 0.11
CA GLU A 3 4.06 13.43 0.87
C GLU A 3 3.52 11.99 0.99
N ARG A 4 2.99 11.63 2.15
CA ARG A 4 2.51 10.27 2.45
C ARG A 4 1.28 9.93 1.61
N ILE A 5 1.22 8.70 1.09
CA ILE A 5 -0.01 8.11 0.53
C ILE A 5 -0.97 7.83 1.70
N SER A 6 -2.13 8.49 1.69
CA SER A 6 -3.19 8.31 2.68
C SER A 6 -3.95 7.00 2.47
N ASP A 7 -4.70 6.54 3.47
CA ASP A 7 -5.48 5.31 3.38
C ASP A 7 -6.47 5.32 2.20
N GLY A 8 -7.02 6.49 1.85
CA GLY A 8 -7.85 6.63 0.66
C GLY A 8 -7.03 6.47 -0.63
N GLU A 9 -5.91 7.18 -0.74
CA GLU A 9 -5.06 7.06 -1.91
C GLU A 9 -4.48 5.64 -2.09
N ALA A 10 -4.21 4.94 -0.98
CA ALA A 10 -3.76 3.55 -0.98
C ALA A 10 -4.77 2.61 -1.66
N VAL A 11 -6.07 2.88 -1.58
CA VAL A 11 -7.10 2.09 -2.30
C VAL A 11 -6.88 2.14 -3.80
N VAL A 12 -6.60 3.34 -4.34
CA VAL A 12 -6.32 3.51 -5.78
C VAL A 12 -5.00 2.85 -6.14
N MET A 13 -4.00 2.93 -5.27
CA MET A 13 -2.71 2.27 -5.47
C MET A 13 -2.83 0.75 -5.48
N GLU A 14 -3.63 0.12 -4.59
CA GLU A 14 -3.84 -1.33 -4.61
C GLU A 14 -4.47 -1.81 -5.93
N VAL A 15 -5.41 -1.04 -6.49
CA VAL A 15 -5.96 -1.34 -7.83
C VAL A 15 -4.86 -1.28 -8.89
N LEU A 16 -4.02 -0.25 -8.86
CA LEU A 16 -2.95 -0.05 -9.84
C LEU A 16 -1.73 -0.97 -9.64
N TRP A 17 -1.48 -1.46 -8.44
CA TRP A 17 -0.46 -2.49 -8.18
C TRP A 17 -0.91 -3.87 -8.61
N ALA A 18 -2.23 -4.15 -8.52
CA ALA A 18 -2.79 -5.39 -9.06
C ALA A 18 -2.76 -5.41 -10.59
N GLU A 19 -3.09 -4.29 -11.23
CA GLU A 19 -3.12 -4.17 -12.68
C GLU A 19 -2.83 -2.73 -13.13
N ALA A 20 -1.87 -2.57 -14.02
CA ALA A 20 -1.56 -1.29 -14.66
C ALA A 20 -1.00 -1.51 -16.08
N PRO A 21 -1.18 -0.55 -17.01
CA PRO A 21 -1.88 0.72 -16.84
C PRO A 21 -3.40 0.61 -16.79
N LEU A 22 -4.07 1.58 -16.15
CA LEU A 22 -5.54 1.70 -16.18
C LEU A 22 -5.98 3.15 -16.36
N THR A 23 -7.14 3.37 -16.96
CA THR A 23 -7.82 4.67 -17.01
C THR A 23 -8.55 4.97 -15.69
N ALA A 24 -8.89 6.24 -15.46
CA ALA A 24 -9.66 6.64 -14.28
C ALA A 24 -11.03 5.93 -14.17
N ALA A 25 -11.65 5.57 -15.31
CA ALA A 25 -12.92 4.84 -15.33
C ALA A 25 -12.73 3.39 -14.89
N GLU A 26 -11.74 2.70 -15.46
CA GLU A 26 -11.39 1.32 -15.10
C GLU A 26 -10.98 1.17 -13.63
N ILE A 27 -10.31 2.19 -13.07
CA ILE A 27 -9.97 2.24 -11.65
C ILE A 27 -11.26 2.39 -10.82
N SER A 28 -12.17 3.28 -11.22
CA SER A 28 -13.46 3.48 -10.53
C SER A 28 -14.28 2.18 -10.50
N GLU A 29 -14.32 1.45 -11.61
CA GLU A 29 -15.02 0.17 -11.74
C GLU A 29 -14.43 -0.96 -10.87
N ARG A 30 -13.12 -0.93 -10.62
CA ARG A 30 -12.42 -1.93 -9.79
C ARG A 30 -12.47 -1.62 -8.30
N ILE A 31 -12.84 -0.40 -7.91
CA ILE A 31 -12.99 -0.04 -6.50
C ILE A 31 -14.29 -0.63 -5.96
N ASP A 32 -14.22 -1.24 -4.78
CA ASP A 32 -15.37 -1.83 -4.10
C ASP A 32 -16.55 -0.81 -4.02
N PRO A 33 -17.71 -1.12 -4.63
CA PRO A 33 -18.90 -0.27 -4.57
C PRO A 33 -19.35 0.06 -3.15
N ALA A 34 -19.06 -0.81 -2.15
CA ALA A 34 -19.39 -0.58 -0.75
C ALA A 34 -18.69 0.66 -0.16
N ARG A 35 -17.59 1.13 -0.77
CA ARG A 35 -16.95 2.40 -0.38
C ARG A 35 -17.77 3.62 -0.79
N GLY A 36 -18.72 3.50 -1.72
CA GLY A 36 -19.60 4.60 -2.14
C GLY A 36 -18.86 5.76 -2.82
N TRP A 37 -17.75 5.49 -3.51
CA TRP A 37 -16.96 6.54 -4.15
C TRP A 37 -17.58 6.98 -5.48
N SER A 38 -17.51 8.29 -5.73
CA SER A 38 -17.82 8.84 -7.05
C SER A 38 -16.58 8.86 -7.94
N ASP A 39 -16.75 8.90 -9.26
CA ASP A 39 -15.65 9.12 -10.21
C ASP A 39 -14.83 10.39 -9.90
N ARG A 40 -15.49 11.41 -9.34
CA ARG A 40 -14.82 12.64 -8.91
C ARG A 40 -13.88 12.38 -7.73
N THR A 41 -14.27 11.50 -6.81
CA THR A 41 -13.42 11.08 -5.69
C THR A 41 -12.19 10.36 -6.22
N VAL A 42 -12.34 9.41 -7.14
CA VAL A 42 -11.23 8.68 -7.76
C VAL A 42 -10.28 9.64 -8.47
N LYS A 43 -10.79 10.55 -9.31
CA LYS A 43 -9.99 11.58 -9.99
C LYS A 43 -9.25 12.50 -9.01
N THR A 44 -9.85 12.82 -7.87
CA THR A 44 -9.19 13.61 -6.82
C THR A 44 -8.01 12.86 -6.22
N MET A 45 -8.16 11.56 -5.94
CA MET A 45 -7.06 10.73 -5.43
C MET A 45 -5.94 10.59 -6.47
N LEU A 46 -6.27 10.37 -7.75
CA LEU A 46 -5.28 10.31 -8.84
C LEU A 46 -4.49 11.62 -8.95
N SER A 47 -5.17 12.77 -8.91
CA SER A 47 -4.51 14.08 -8.94
C SER A 47 -3.54 14.29 -7.77
N ARG A 48 -3.94 13.89 -6.55
CA ARG A 48 -3.06 13.96 -5.37
C ARG A 48 -1.87 13.01 -5.49
N LEU A 49 -2.10 11.77 -5.91
CA LEU A 49 -1.04 10.78 -6.09
C LEU A 49 -0.02 11.20 -7.16
N LEU A 50 -0.46 11.82 -8.25
CA LEU A 50 0.43 12.45 -9.23
C LEU A 50 1.25 13.59 -8.61
N GLY A 51 0.62 14.47 -7.83
CA GLY A 51 1.31 15.56 -7.12
C GLY A 51 2.37 15.05 -6.14
N LYS A 52 2.19 13.85 -5.59
CA LYS A 52 3.14 13.17 -4.70
C LYS A 52 4.24 12.41 -5.43
N GLY A 53 4.15 12.28 -6.77
CA GLY A 53 5.03 11.44 -7.56
C GLY A 53 4.84 9.94 -7.30
N ALA A 54 3.70 9.54 -6.74
CA ALA A 54 3.37 8.13 -6.48
C ALA A 54 2.84 7.43 -7.75
N LEU A 55 2.37 8.19 -8.72
CA LEU A 55 1.91 7.73 -10.02
C LEU A 55 2.59 8.49 -11.15
N THR A 56 2.62 7.87 -12.32
CA THR A 56 2.79 8.54 -13.60
C THR A 56 1.55 8.33 -14.47
N HIS A 57 1.43 9.12 -15.54
CA HIS A 57 0.41 8.89 -16.55
C HIS A 57 0.97 9.09 -17.95
N GLU A 58 0.31 8.48 -18.93
CA GLU A 58 0.52 8.72 -20.36
C GLU A 58 -0.81 9.08 -21.03
N GLU A 59 -0.74 9.87 -22.11
CA GLU A 59 -1.90 10.23 -22.92
C GLU A 59 -2.33 9.05 -23.79
N ASP A 60 -3.63 8.73 -23.74
CA ASP A 60 -4.30 7.78 -24.63
C ASP A 60 -5.50 8.47 -25.28
N GLY A 61 -5.23 9.16 -26.39
CA GLY A 61 -6.21 9.96 -27.12
C GLY A 61 -6.78 11.11 -26.30
N ARG A 62 -7.96 10.91 -25.69
CA ARG A 62 -8.64 11.89 -24.82
C ARG A 62 -8.64 11.48 -23.34
N ARG A 63 -7.95 10.40 -23.01
CA ARG A 63 -7.88 9.82 -21.67
C ARG A 63 -6.43 9.75 -21.21
N TYR A 64 -6.25 9.44 -19.94
CA TYR A 64 -4.95 9.15 -19.35
C TYR A 64 -4.93 7.72 -18.85
N LEU A 65 -3.81 7.04 -19.09
CA LEU A 65 -3.46 5.74 -18.54
C LEU A 65 -2.49 5.94 -17.37
N TYR A 66 -2.87 5.50 -16.18
CA TYR A 66 -2.11 5.69 -14.95
C TYR A 66 -1.29 4.44 -14.61
N ARG A 67 -0.08 4.64 -14.08
CA ARG A 67 0.80 3.56 -13.60
C ARG A 67 1.45 3.93 -12.26
N PRO A 68 1.71 2.96 -11.37
CA PRO A 68 2.52 3.18 -10.18
C PRO A 68 3.93 3.66 -10.52
N ALA A 69 4.38 4.71 -9.84
CA ALA A 69 5.78 5.15 -9.84
C ALA A 69 6.55 4.63 -8.60
N VAL A 70 5.83 4.05 -7.64
CA VAL A 70 6.33 3.48 -6.39
C VAL A 70 5.95 2.00 -6.36
N ALA A 71 6.91 1.13 -6.06
CA ALA A 71 6.66 -0.30 -5.89
C ALA A 71 5.84 -0.56 -4.62
N ARG A 72 4.99 -1.60 -4.65
CA ARG A 72 4.14 -1.94 -3.50
C ARG A 72 4.97 -2.33 -2.29
N GLU A 73 6.04 -3.07 -2.52
CA GLU A 73 6.97 -3.55 -1.48
C GLU A 73 7.65 -2.37 -0.79
N ASP A 74 8.09 -1.36 -1.54
CA ASP A 74 8.70 -0.15 -0.99
C ASP A 74 7.71 0.67 -0.16
N TYR A 75 6.45 0.75 -0.61
CA TYR A 75 5.38 1.40 0.15
C TYR A 75 5.09 0.66 1.45
N VAL A 76 4.86 -0.66 1.39
CA VAL A 76 4.58 -1.49 2.57
C VAL A 76 5.74 -1.45 3.55
N GLY A 77 6.99 -1.52 3.08
CA GLY A 77 8.17 -1.43 3.92
C GLY A 77 8.30 -0.10 4.65
N GLN A 78 8.05 1.01 3.96
CA GLN A 78 8.05 2.35 4.57
C GLN A 78 6.93 2.53 5.60
N GLU A 79 5.71 2.11 5.29
CA GLU A 79 4.58 2.24 6.20
C GLU A 79 4.72 1.30 7.41
N SER A 80 5.27 0.09 7.22
CA SER A 80 5.58 -0.84 8.31
C SER A 80 6.64 -0.27 9.25
N ARG A 81 7.72 0.30 8.72
CA ARG A 81 8.75 0.97 9.53
C ARG A 81 8.16 2.13 10.33
N ARG A 82 7.34 2.97 9.69
CA ARG A 82 6.65 4.08 10.38
C ARG A 82 5.70 3.61 11.47
N LEU A 83 4.97 2.51 11.25
CA LEU A 83 4.10 1.91 12.25
C LEU A 83 4.91 1.47 13.48
N VAL A 84 6.02 0.76 13.25
CA VAL A 84 6.93 0.29 14.30
C VAL A 84 7.57 1.46 15.06
N ASP A 85 8.01 2.50 14.34
CA ASP A 85 8.58 3.70 14.95
C ASP A 85 7.55 4.42 15.85
N ARG A 86 6.33 4.63 15.33
CA ARG A 86 5.28 5.41 16.02
C ARG A 86 4.66 4.69 17.21
N LEU A 87 4.44 3.38 17.12
CA LEU A 87 3.72 2.63 18.15
C LEU A 87 4.63 1.83 19.08
N PHE A 88 5.82 1.45 18.62
CA PHE A 88 6.72 0.53 19.34
C PHE A 88 8.13 1.08 19.52
N GLY A 89 8.34 2.38 19.25
CA GLY A 89 9.62 3.06 19.46
C GLY A 89 10.75 2.50 18.61
N GLY A 90 10.43 2.03 17.40
CA GLY A 90 11.40 1.52 16.43
C GLY A 90 11.84 0.08 16.66
N ARG A 91 11.27 -0.60 17.68
CA ARG A 91 11.56 -2.01 17.95
C ARG A 91 10.43 -2.90 17.43
N ALA A 92 10.79 -3.87 16.58
CA ALA A 92 9.83 -4.82 16.03
C ALA A 92 9.41 -5.93 17.03
N ALA A 93 10.28 -6.30 17.98
CA ALA A 93 10.01 -7.41 18.90
C ALA A 93 8.72 -7.24 19.74
N PRO A 94 8.40 -6.04 20.30
CA PRO A 94 7.13 -5.83 20.99
C PRO A 94 5.89 -6.03 20.13
N LEU A 95 5.94 -5.72 18.83
CA LEU A 95 4.82 -5.97 17.90
C LEU A 95 4.58 -7.49 17.77
N VAL A 96 5.64 -8.27 17.57
CA VAL A 96 5.54 -9.74 17.48
C VAL A 96 5.02 -10.34 18.78
N ALA A 97 5.50 -9.86 19.93
CA ALA A 97 5.03 -10.32 21.24
C ALA A 97 3.52 -10.07 21.43
N GLN A 98 3.03 -8.89 21.03
CA GLN A 98 1.61 -8.54 21.12
C GLN A 98 0.72 -9.45 20.26
N LEU A 99 1.18 -9.81 19.05
CA LEU A 99 0.47 -10.75 18.17
C LEU A 99 0.45 -12.15 18.76
N ALA A 100 1.57 -12.60 19.31
CA ALA A 100 1.67 -13.90 19.98
C ALA A 100 0.74 -14.01 21.19
N GLU A 101 0.70 -12.99 22.06
CA GLU A 101 -0.16 -12.96 23.26
C GLU A 101 -1.65 -12.99 22.92
N ARG A 102 -2.03 -12.51 21.74
CA ARG A 102 -3.43 -12.50 21.26
C ARG A 102 -3.84 -13.78 20.53
N GLY A 103 -2.90 -14.66 20.24
CA GLY A 103 -3.14 -15.84 19.40
C GLY A 103 -3.35 -15.49 17.93
N ASP A 104 -2.85 -14.33 17.48
CA ASP A 104 -2.97 -13.86 16.10
C ASP A 104 -1.86 -14.44 15.19
N LEU A 105 -0.99 -15.32 15.71
CA LEU A 105 0.05 -16.02 14.95
C LEU A 105 -0.34 -17.49 14.79
N SER A 106 -0.46 -17.92 13.55
CA SER A 106 -0.62 -19.33 13.21
C SER A 106 0.71 -20.09 13.30
N ASP A 107 0.64 -21.42 13.29
CA ASP A 107 1.85 -22.27 13.23
C ASP A 107 2.70 -21.98 11.98
N GLU A 108 2.06 -21.60 10.87
CA GLU A 108 2.74 -21.21 9.63
C GLU A 108 3.48 -19.88 9.80
N ASP A 109 2.84 -18.87 10.40
CA ASP A 109 3.48 -17.57 10.69
C ASP A 109 4.71 -17.75 11.58
N ILE A 110 4.60 -18.60 12.62
CA ILE A 110 5.71 -18.90 13.54
C ILE A 110 6.87 -19.54 12.78
N ALA A 111 6.59 -20.56 11.97
CA ALA A 111 7.62 -21.26 11.19
C ALA A 111 8.33 -20.32 10.21
N GLU A 112 7.60 -19.41 9.55
CA GLU A 112 8.17 -18.42 8.64
C GLU A 112 9.07 -17.41 9.38
N ILE A 113 8.61 -16.89 10.53
CA ILE A 113 9.39 -15.98 11.37
C ILE A 113 10.69 -16.66 11.85
N GLU A 114 10.63 -17.92 12.30
CA GLU A 114 11.80 -18.68 12.71
C GLU A 114 12.82 -18.85 11.58
N ALA A 115 12.34 -19.16 10.36
CA ALA A 115 13.19 -19.30 9.18
C ALA A 115 13.89 -17.98 8.83
N LEU A 116 13.17 -16.85 8.87
CA LEU A 116 13.72 -15.52 8.64
C LEU A 116 14.79 -15.15 9.69
N LEU A 117 14.52 -15.42 10.97
CA LEU A 117 15.49 -15.15 12.05
C LEU A 117 16.75 -16.00 11.92
N LYS A 118 16.63 -17.25 11.46
CA LYS A 118 17.78 -18.13 11.18
C LYS A 118 18.60 -17.60 10.01
N ALA A 119 17.95 -17.16 8.93
CA ALA A 119 18.61 -16.59 7.77
C ALA A 119 19.38 -15.31 8.10
N LEU A 120 18.83 -14.43 8.94
CA LEU A 120 19.48 -13.17 9.36
C LEU A 120 20.69 -13.36 10.30
N LYS A 121 20.76 -14.49 11.00
CA LYS A 121 21.86 -14.82 11.92
C LYS A 121 22.99 -15.60 11.26
N SER A 122 22.80 -15.99 9.99
CA SER A 122 23.79 -16.73 9.18
C SER A 122 24.64 -15.74 8.40
#